data_AF-B3LMZ5-F1
#
_entry.id   AF-B3LMZ5-F1
#
_cell.length_a   1.000
_cell.length_b   1.000
_cell.length_c   1.000
_cell.angle_alpha   90.00
_cell.angle_beta   90.00
_cell.angle_gamma   90.00
#
_symmetry.space_group_name_H-M   'P 1'
#
loop_
_entity.id
_entity.type
_entity.pdbx_description
1 polymer ?
#
loop_
_entity_poly.entity_id
_entity_poly.type
_entity_poly.pdbx_seq_one_letter_code
_entity_poly.pdbx_strand_id
1 'polypeptide(L)'
;MLGRTLINKHGFLIHPRRFVHLNDKSLDGTFILPSKKNHMYDVPTNDPSGILNASDIDRINNLPFFDNTSPTKETNTKEGALLSEKLASVKELFGEDPENPSFINYRFPRGLENPYFDIQVNQLKKKRLSVTQLCTTQNWCELRNFYDFYSQNLSNQLLNLKFQVQKGKKIHKSLEDETHPELNQYKSFTHNFLALTKLSMDIDNDMDALLDNWFNSINRLVSLFTKGDGHAREIVCHGFINLEDGKLVEHLLNSDSKTKENVIISGVIDHLTLRNKHNHQVQKGAAHLDTEYQSWGNILTNLLSNLKELKSNNEIVISDIKTRSVPKIPSIESVIESSKLQTMYYKFFFSHLSQDMTQTYHSFLINAKRRGLDVDAPINPTKILTFILTNPLFANDVKNLLYGLPINHSAFDNDAKGSNTFDMAAFNDLLDRGPTSFNVPIEQDEDSSESTKCVSLRDYGHFYTKWKTPLTLKYFAARLSQIYFIVGNLVSNDLMIEYYYHNDNFHNIIFPYDTLKLGTHAHDSAMVWFGGRDMHPIEPTQKNFNTYCKFCDYRHVCSWKNKNELKLIDLGKELKKIILESSMK
;
A
#
# COMPACT_ATOMS: atom_id res chain seq x y z
N MET A 1 -39.60 13.05 26.40
CA MET A 1 -38.52 12.68 27.33
C MET A 1 -37.20 13.10 26.71
N LEU A 2 -36.39 13.87 27.44
CA LEU A 2 -35.21 14.59 26.93
C LEU A 2 -34.30 13.68 26.08
N GLY A 3 -34.18 14.01 24.79
CA GLY A 3 -33.22 13.39 23.88
C GLY A 3 -31.81 13.77 24.31
N ARG A 4 -31.10 12.82 24.92
CA ARG A 4 -29.69 12.98 25.26
C ARG A 4 -28.86 12.86 23.98
N THR A 5 -28.42 14.00 23.48
CA THR A 5 -27.47 14.13 22.38
C THR A 5 -26.07 13.80 22.90
N LEU A 6 -25.43 12.76 22.36
CA LEU A 6 -24.08 12.35 22.73
C LEU A 6 -23.06 13.23 21.99
N ILE A 7 -22.20 13.90 22.76
CA ILE A 7 -21.14 14.79 22.29
C ILE A 7 -19.82 14.05 22.52
N ASN A 8 -19.05 13.80 21.46
CA ASN A 8 -17.72 13.19 21.60
C ASN A 8 -16.68 14.20 22.11
N LYS A 9 -15.48 13.73 22.49
CA LYS A 9 -14.38 14.55 23.04
C LYS A 9 -13.92 15.71 22.15
N HIS A 10 -14.39 15.80 20.91
CA HIS A 10 -14.05 16.88 19.98
C HIS A 10 -15.26 17.79 19.66
N GLY A 11 -16.35 17.69 20.43
CA GLY A 11 -17.49 18.60 20.35
C GLY A 11 -18.43 18.36 19.18
N PHE A 12 -18.33 17.22 18.48
CA PHE A 12 -19.19 16.92 17.33
C PHE A 12 -20.40 16.05 17.73
N LEU A 13 -21.56 16.48 17.24
CA LEU A 13 -22.86 15.83 17.43
C LEU A 13 -22.94 14.55 16.58
N ILE A 14 -23.02 13.39 17.22
CA ILE A 14 -23.24 12.12 16.53
C ILE A 14 -24.74 11.85 16.46
N HIS A 15 -25.35 12.05 15.29
CA HIS A 15 -26.66 11.49 15.00
C HIS A 15 -26.49 10.07 14.43
N PRO A 16 -27.05 9.03 15.05
CA PRO A 16 -26.98 7.67 14.52
C PRO A 16 -27.81 7.62 13.23
N ARG A 17 -27.16 7.60 12.07
CA ARG A 17 -27.84 7.45 10.78
C ARG A 17 -27.93 5.96 10.44
N ARG A 18 -29.17 5.46 10.48
CA ARG A 18 -29.60 4.19 9.90
C ARG A 18 -29.16 4.12 8.43
N PHE A 19 -28.45 3.05 8.06
CA PHE A 19 -28.24 2.65 6.68
C PHE A 19 -29.61 2.44 6.01
N VAL A 20 -30.02 3.39 5.17
CA VAL A 20 -31.17 3.20 4.29
C VAL A 20 -30.60 2.84 2.93
N HIS A 21 -30.80 1.58 2.54
CA HIS A 21 -30.58 1.10 1.18
C HIS A 21 -31.30 2.03 0.19
N LEU A 22 -30.56 2.55 -0.78
CA LEU A 22 -31.13 3.24 -1.94
C LEU A 22 -31.89 2.23 -2.80
N ASN A 23 -33.13 2.00 -2.44
CA ASN A 23 -34.21 1.63 -3.34
C ASN A 23 -35.45 2.32 -2.77
N ASP A 24 -35.58 3.62 -3.06
CA ASP A 24 -36.87 4.27 -3.29
C ASP A 24 -36.75 5.79 -3.44
N LYS A 25 -37.50 6.28 -4.43
CA LYS A 25 -37.91 7.66 -4.70
C LYS A 25 -36.99 8.52 -5.58
N SER A 26 -37.36 8.49 -6.86
CA SER A 26 -37.44 9.65 -7.75
C SER A 26 -37.64 10.96 -6.98
N LEU A 27 -36.59 11.76 -6.92
CA LEU A 27 -36.69 13.18 -6.60
C LEU A 27 -36.35 13.94 -7.87
N ASP A 28 -37.41 14.18 -8.65
CA ASP A 28 -37.52 15.34 -9.53
C ASP A 28 -37.26 16.57 -8.66
N GLY A 29 -36.03 17.06 -8.74
CA GLY A 29 -35.53 18.17 -7.95
C GLY A 29 -34.43 18.83 -8.73
N THR A 30 -34.81 19.47 -9.84
CA THR A 30 -34.00 20.45 -10.57
C THR A 30 -33.43 21.47 -9.59
N PHE A 31 -32.20 21.25 -9.13
CA PHE A 31 -31.37 22.26 -8.50
C PHE A 31 -30.89 23.21 -9.60
N ILE A 32 -31.76 24.16 -9.95
CA ILE A 32 -31.39 25.34 -10.73
C ILE A 32 -30.53 26.21 -9.81
N LEU A 33 -29.20 26.13 -9.98
CA LEU A 33 -28.33 27.19 -9.49
C LEU A 33 -28.77 28.49 -10.18
N PRO A 34 -29.04 29.58 -9.44
CA PRO A 34 -29.50 30.81 -10.06
C PRO A 34 -28.41 31.33 -10.97
N SER A 35 -28.68 31.37 -12.28
CA SER A 35 -27.82 32.05 -13.23
C SER A 35 -27.72 33.49 -12.75
N LYS A 36 -26.52 33.91 -12.34
CA LYS A 36 -26.20 35.33 -12.26
C LYS A 36 -26.63 35.90 -13.60
N LYS A 37 -27.62 36.80 -13.57
CA LYS A 37 -28.03 37.63 -14.69
C LYS A 37 -26.78 38.37 -15.13
N ASN A 38 -26.04 37.79 -16.07
CA ASN A 38 -25.13 38.56 -16.90
C ASN A 38 -26.08 39.43 -17.72
N HIS A 39 -26.27 40.65 -17.24
CA HIS A 39 -26.65 41.76 -18.09
C HIS A 39 -25.57 41.86 -19.16
N MET A 40 -25.71 41.07 -20.23
CA MET A 40 -25.13 41.40 -21.51
C MET A 40 -25.86 42.68 -21.91
N TYR A 41 -25.26 43.81 -21.56
CA TYR A 41 -25.49 45.03 -22.31
C TYR A 41 -25.08 44.68 -23.73
N ASP A 42 -26.05 44.60 -24.63
CA ASP A 42 -25.83 44.69 -26.07
C ASP A 42 -25.13 46.03 -26.29
N VAL A 43 -23.80 46.03 -26.32
CA VAL A 43 -23.02 47.18 -26.77
C VAL A 43 -23.24 47.23 -28.28
N PRO A 44 -23.92 48.26 -28.82
CA PRO A 44 -24.13 48.37 -30.25
C PRO A 44 -22.77 48.40 -30.93
N THR A 45 -22.55 47.47 -31.87
CA THR A 45 -21.25 47.21 -32.54
C THR A 45 -20.71 48.38 -33.38
N ASN A 46 -21.32 49.56 -33.32
CA ASN A 46 -20.95 50.74 -34.09
C ASN A 46 -20.62 51.98 -33.24
N ASP A 47 -20.43 51.86 -31.92
CA ASP A 47 -19.84 52.95 -31.15
C ASP A 47 -18.29 52.81 -31.13
N PRO A 48 -17.52 53.70 -31.78
CA PRO A 48 -16.06 53.65 -31.78
C PRO A 48 -15.46 53.85 -30.39
N SER A 49 -16.28 54.27 -29.39
CA SER A 49 -15.85 54.44 -28.00
C SER A 49 -15.42 53.14 -27.31
N GLY A 50 -15.78 51.97 -27.86
CA GLY A 50 -15.42 50.65 -27.32
C GLY A 50 -14.04 50.11 -27.75
N ILE A 51 -13.35 50.79 -28.67
CA ILE A 51 -12.02 50.35 -29.13
C ILE A 51 -10.98 50.88 -28.14
N LEU A 52 -10.46 49.99 -27.30
CA LEU A 52 -9.31 50.26 -26.44
C LEU A 52 -8.20 50.86 -27.29
N ASN A 53 -7.81 52.10 -27.01
CA ASN A 53 -6.71 52.72 -27.73
C ASN A 53 -5.37 52.09 -27.29
N ALA A 54 -4.28 52.41 -27.98
CA ALA A 54 -2.97 51.86 -27.67
C ALA A 54 -2.53 52.11 -26.21
N SER A 55 -2.94 53.24 -25.61
CA SER A 55 -2.66 53.59 -24.21
C SER A 55 -3.47 52.73 -23.23
N ASP A 56 -4.72 52.40 -23.55
CA ASP A 56 -5.54 51.50 -22.73
C ASP A 56 -4.98 50.07 -22.75
N ILE A 57 -4.53 49.60 -23.92
CA ILE A 57 -3.84 48.31 -24.06
C ILE A 57 -2.56 48.29 -23.23
N ASP A 58 -1.77 49.36 -23.27
CA ASP A 58 -0.51 49.45 -22.52
C ASP A 58 -0.76 49.47 -21.01
N ARG A 59 -1.80 50.20 -20.56
CA ARG A 59 -2.24 50.18 -19.16
C ARG A 59 -2.67 48.79 -18.72
N ILE A 60 -3.45 48.08 -19.55
CA ILE A 60 -3.88 46.71 -19.26
C ILE A 60 -2.67 45.78 -19.15
N ASN A 61 -1.74 45.82 -20.10
CA ASN A 61 -0.55 44.97 -20.11
C ASN A 61 0.39 45.25 -18.92
N ASN A 62 0.38 46.46 -18.37
CA ASN A 62 1.17 46.86 -17.20
C ASN A 62 0.42 46.73 -15.87
N LEU A 63 -0.79 46.15 -15.85
CA LEU A 63 -1.46 45.89 -14.57
C LEU A 63 -0.63 44.88 -13.74
N PRO A 64 -0.55 45.04 -12.41
CA PRO A 64 0.34 44.24 -11.56
C PRO A 64 0.15 42.72 -11.64
N PHE A 65 -1.00 42.26 -12.13
CA PHE A 65 -1.29 40.84 -12.33
C PHE A 65 -0.72 40.27 -13.64
N PHE A 66 -0.38 41.12 -14.61
CA PHE A 66 0.36 40.74 -15.83
C PHE A 66 1.86 40.99 -15.71
N ASP A 67 2.31 41.58 -14.60
CA ASP A 67 3.72 41.79 -14.32
C ASP A 67 4.43 40.44 -14.11
N ASN A 68 4.93 39.89 -15.21
CA ASN A 68 5.69 38.64 -15.26
C ASN A 68 7.06 38.76 -14.55
N THR A 69 7.41 39.92 -13.98
CA THR A 69 8.62 40.11 -13.18
C THR A 69 8.43 39.76 -11.70
N SER A 70 7.30 39.15 -11.31
CA SER A 70 7.18 38.50 -10.00
C SER A 70 8.31 37.48 -9.81
N PRO A 71 9.28 37.70 -8.90
CA PRO A 71 10.39 36.78 -8.73
C PRO A 71 9.83 35.42 -8.30
N THR A 72 10.33 34.35 -8.93
CA THR A 72 10.04 32.94 -8.68
C THR A 72 9.97 32.65 -7.18
N LYS A 73 8.76 32.72 -6.61
CA LYS A 73 8.51 32.44 -5.18
C LYS A 73 8.65 30.96 -4.82
N GLU A 74 8.94 30.08 -5.78
CA GLU A 74 9.00 28.64 -5.53
C GLU A 74 10.29 28.19 -4.82
N THR A 75 11.43 28.86 -5.02
CA THR A 75 12.75 28.36 -4.55
C THR A 75 12.96 28.38 -3.03
N ASN A 76 12.29 29.26 -2.28
CA ASN A 76 12.51 29.39 -0.83
C ASN A 76 11.76 28.35 0.02
N THR A 77 10.99 27.45 -0.61
CA THR A 77 10.30 26.37 0.11
C THR A 77 11.16 25.11 0.13
N LYS A 78 11.03 24.29 1.18
CA LYS A 78 11.66 22.95 1.23
C LYS A 78 11.27 22.10 0.01
N GLU A 79 10.04 22.26 -0.49
CA GLU A 79 9.56 21.60 -1.69
C GLU A 79 10.27 22.10 -2.95
N GLY A 80 10.43 23.42 -3.13
CA GLY A 80 11.13 23.99 -4.29
C GLY A 80 12.62 23.68 -4.34
N ALA A 81 13.30 23.66 -3.19
CA ALA A 81 14.70 23.22 -3.11
C ALA A 81 14.85 21.76 -3.53
N LEU A 82 14.00 20.89 -3.01
CA LEU A 82 14.03 19.45 -3.30
C LEU A 82 13.61 19.14 -4.75
N LEU A 83 12.68 19.93 -5.31
CA LEU A 83 12.34 19.86 -6.72
C LEU A 83 13.52 20.27 -7.61
N SER A 84 14.23 21.34 -7.25
CA SER A 84 15.42 21.78 -8.00
C SER A 84 16.52 20.73 -8.00
N GLU A 85 16.79 20.12 -6.83
CA GLU A 85 17.74 19.01 -6.69
C GLU A 85 17.33 17.79 -7.53
N LYS A 86 16.04 17.43 -7.49
CA LYS A 86 15.47 16.36 -8.30
C LYS A 86 15.67 16.60 -9.80
N LEU A 87 15.37 17.81 -10.29
CA LEU A 87 15.52 18.14 -11.71
C LEU A 87 17.00 18.12 -12.12
N ALA A 88 17.90 18.61 -11.28
CA ALA A 88 19.35 18.57 -11.54
C ALA A 88 19.87 17.12 -11.62
N SER A 89 19.51 16.27 -10.66
CA SER A 89 19.90 14.86 -10.63
C SER A 89 19.41 14.09 -11.86
N VAL A 90 18.15 14.29 -12.26
CA VAL A 90 17.61 13.65 -13.47
C VAL A 90 18.31 14.17 -14.73
N LYS A 91 18.57 15.48 -14.83
CA LYS A 91 19.29 16.06 -15.96
C LYS A 91 20.72 15.52 -16.08
N GLU A 92 21.41 15.31 -14.96
CA GLU A 92 22.74 14.71 -14.94
C GLU A 92 22.75 13.28 -15.50
N LEU A 93 21.76 12.46 -15.10
CA LEU A 93 21.67 11.07 -15.52
C LEU A 93 21.21 10.92 -16.97
N PHE A 94 20.10 11.56 -17.34
CA PHE A 94 19.52 11.44 -18.69
C PHE A 94 20.28 12.26 -19.73
N GLY A 95 21.01 13.28 -19.29
CA GLY A 95 21.64 14.25 -20.15
C GLY A 95 20.63 15.19 -20.83
N GLU A 96 21.18 16.05 -21.66
CA GLU A 96 20.42 16.99 -22.49
C GLU A 96 19.94 16.32 -23.78
N ASP A 97 18.80 16.76 -24.30
CA ASP A 97 18.34 16.33 -25.62
C ASP A 97 19.26 16.92 -26.70
N PRO A 98 19.85 16.10 -27.59
CA PRO A 98 20.77 16.58 -28.62
C PRO A 98 20.15 17.59 -29.61
N GLU A 99 18.84 17.51 -29.84
CA GLU A 99 18.11 18.45 -30.71
C GLU A 99 17.69 19.72 -29.94
N ASN A 100 17.60 19.67 -28.60
CA ASN A 100 17.23 20.81 -27.77
C ASN A 100 17.91 20.78 -26.38
N PRO A 101 19.11 21.35 -26.25
CA PRO A 101 19.95 21.26 -25.04
C PRO A 101 19.29 21.79 -23.75
N SER A 102 18.30 22.67 -23.88
CA SER A 102 17.55 23.21 -22.73
C SER A 102 16.65 22.18 -22.04
N PHE A 103 16.45 21.00 -22.64
CA PHE A 103 15.53 19.97 -22.17
C PHE A 103 16.26 18.66 -21.84
N ILE A 104 15.72 17.94 -20.85
CA ILE A 104 16.17 16.63 -20.41
C ILE A 104 15.79 15.59 -21.47
N ASN A 105 16.73 14.74 -21.85
CA ASN A 105 16.50 13.65 -22.79
C ASN A 105 15.47 12.63 -22.26
N TYR A 106 14.69 12.03 -23.17
CA TYR A 106 13.59 11.12 -22.84
C TYR A 106 13.89 9.65 -23.14
N ARG A 107 15.14 9.29 -23.44
CA ARG A 107 15.60 7.90 -23.57
C ARG A 107 16.32 7.46 -22.30
N PHE A 108 16.40 6.15 -22.04
CA PHE A 108 17.21 5.66 -20.93
C PHE A 108 18.66 6.19 -21.01
N PRO A 109 19.27 6.56 -19.87
CA PRO A 109 20.68 6.89 -19.81
C PRO A 109 21.52 5.73 -20.33
N ARG A 110 22.62 6.05 -21.04
CA ARG A 110 23.55 5.01 -21.51
C ARG A 110 24.17 4.26 -20.34
N GLY A 111 24.14 2.93 -20.39
CA GLY A 111 24.66 2.06 -19.34
C GLY A 111 23.77 1.96 -18.10
N LEU A 112 22.57 2.57 -18.13
CA LEU A 112 21.55 2.40 -17.11
C LEU A 112 20.21 1.98 -17.74
N GLU A 113 20.23 1.11 -18.76
CA GLU A 113 19.03 0.67 -19.48
C GLU A 113 18.22 -0.41 -18.75
N ASN A 114 18.72 -0.97 -17.63
CA ASN A 114 18.02 -1.94 -16.79
C ASN A 114 17.70 -1.33 -15.41
N PRO A 115 16.58 -0.60 -15.26
CA PRO A 115 16.20 0.05 -14.02
C PRO A 115 16.25 -0.86 -12.78
N TYR A 116 15.93 -2.14 -12.93
CA TYR A 116 16.00 -3.11 -11.85
C TYR A 116 17.45 -3.32 -11.36
N PHE A 117 18.38 -3.71 -12.22
CA PHE A 117 19.76 -3.92 -11.77
C PHE A 117 20.44 -2.60 -11.43
N ASP A 118 20.32 -1.61 -12.31
CA ASP A 118 21.12 -0.39 -12.28
C ASP A 118 20.75 0.52 -11.10
N ILE A 119 19.47 0.60 -10.77
CA ILE A 119 18.97 1.45 -9.68
C ILE A 119 18.50 0.60 -8.50
N GLN A 120 17.56 -0.34 -8.70
CA GLN A 120 16.93 -1.04 -7.58
C GLN A 120 17.93 -1.92 -6.81
N VAL A 121 18.70 -2.74 -7.52
CA VAL A 121 19.67 -3.67 -6.90
C VAL A 121 20.97 -2.97 -6.53
N ASN A 122 21.57 -2.21 -7.45
CA ASN A 122 22.92 -1.67 -7.26
C ASN A 122 22.93 -0.41 -6.38
N GLN A 123 22.02 0.55 -6.62
CA GLN A 123 22.01 1.81 -5.88
C GLN A 123 21.16 1.72 -4.61
N LEU A 124 19.91 1.26 -4.74
CA LEU A 124 18.97 1.19 -3.63
C LEU A 124 19.15 -0.06 -2.76
N LYS A 125 19.99 -1.01 -3.18
CA LYS A 125 20.29 -2.28 -2.47
C LYS A 125 19.03 -3.10 -2.15
N LYS A 126 18.01 -3.03 -3.00
CA LYS A 126 16.74 -3.73 -2.85
C LYS A 126 16.60 -4.82 -3.92
N LYS A 127 16.70 -6.09 -3.54
CA LYS A 127 16.53 -7.23 -4.47
C LYS A 127 15.06 -7.60 -4.74
N ARG A 128 14.15 -6.61 -4.71
CA ARG A 128 12.70 -6.79 -4.88
C ARG A 128 12.06 -5.57 -5.50
N LEU A 129 10.95 -5.75 -6.19
CA LEU A 129 10.04 -4.68 -6.61
C LEU A 129 8.76 -4.72 -5.76
N SER A 130 7.95 -3.66 -5.82
CA SER A 130 6.62 -3.64 -5.23
C SER A 130 5.51 -3.73 -6.29
N VAL A 131 4.31 -4.14 -5.89
CA VAL A 131 3.11 -4.08 -6.76
C VAL A 131 2.91 -2.67 -7.30
N THR A 132 3.08 -1.65 -6.45
CA THR A 132 2.98 -0.25 -6.87
C THR A 132 4.00 0.10 -7.95
N GLN A 133 5.24 -0.40 -7.85
CA GLN A 133 6.27 -0.23 -8.89
C GLN A 133 5.91 -0.91 -10.21
N LEU A 134 5.24 -2.06 -10.19
CA LEU A 134 4.76 -2.66 -11.44
C LEU A 134 3.62 -1.85 -12.05
N CYS A 135 2.71 -1.32 -11.23
CA CYS A 135 1.55 -0.56 -11.72
C CYS A 135 1.90 0.87 -12.19
N THR A 136 3.13 1.36 -11.97
CA THR A 136 3.52 2.69 -12.47
C THR A 136 3.56 2.75 -13.99
N THR A 137 3.71 1.63 -14.70
CA THR A 137 3.76 1.67 -16.17
C THR A 137 2.41 2.02 -16.81
N GLN A 138 1.29 1.85 -16.10
CA GLN A 138 -0.05 2.17 -16.62
C GLN A 138 -0.80 3.29 -15.87
N ASN A 139 -0.25 3.85 -14.79
CA ASN A 139 -0.98 4.83 -13.99
C ASN A 139 -0.99 6.26 -14.59
N TRP A 140 0.07 6.63 -15.31
CA TRP A 140 0.36 8.00 -15.74
C TRP A 140 1.27 8.00 -16.97
N CYS A 141 2.38 8.72 -16.94
CA CYS A 141 3.39 8.78 -18.00
C CYS A 141 4.60 7.94 -17.56
N GLU A 142 4.97 6.89 -18.31
CA GLU A 142 6.11 6.04 -17.95
C GLU A 142 7.39 6.87 -17.81
N LEU A 143 7.64 7.79 -18.74
CA LEU A 143 8.80 8.68 -18.70
C LEU A 143 8.90 9.47 -17.38
N ARG A 144 7.78 9.99 -16.89
CA ARG A 144 7.76 10.68 -15.58
C ARG A 144 8.14 9.69 -14.47
N ASN A 145 7.56 8.49 -14.48
CA ASN A 145 7.79 7.51 -13.44
C ASN A 145 9.24 7.02 -13.42
N PHE A 146 9.88 6.90 -14.59
CA PHE A 146 11.31 6.59 -14.67
C PHE A 146 12.17 7.78 -14.27
N TYR A 147 11.88 9.02 -14.68
CA TYR A 147 12.57 10.17 -14.10
C TYR A 147 12.46 10.19 -12.56
N ASP A 148 11.27 9.92 -12.02
CA ASP A 148 11.03 9.85 -10.57
C ASP A 148 11.86 8.74 -9.93
N PHE A 149 11.99 7.59 -10.59
CA PHE A 149 12.75 6.45 -10.10
C PHE A 149 14.26 6.67 -10.12
N TYR A 150 14.79 7.24 -11.20
CA TYR A 150 16.21 7.58 -11.34
C TYR A 150 16.63 8.78 -10.46
N SER A 151 15.68 9.54 -9.90
CA SER A 151 15.96 10.62 -8.95
C SER A 151 16.41 10.16 -7.55
N GLN A 152 16.82 8.89 -7.37
CA GLN A 152 17.44 8.36 -6.17
C GLN A 152 16.69 8.69 -4.86
N ASN A 153 15.37 8.39 -4.83
CA ASN A 153 14.48 8.60 -3.67
C ASN A 153 14.03 10.06 -3.42
N LEU A 154 14.55 11.07 -4.14
CA LEU A 154 14.10 12.46 -4.01
C LEU A 154 12.60 12.60 -4.29
N SER A 155 12.07 11.86 -5.27
CA SER A 155 10.63 11.82 -5.53
C SER A 155 9.81 11.29 -4.35
N ASN A 156 10.28 10.28 -3.62
CA ASN A 156 9.56 9.81 -2.43
C ASN A 156 9.60 10.85 -1.31
N GLN A 157 10.72 11.56 -1.14
CA GLN A 157 10.81 12.64 -0.18
C GLN A 157 9.82 13.76 -0.52
N LEU A 158 9.74 14.19 -1.79
CA LEU A 158 8.74 15.16 -2.26
C LEU A 158 7.31 14.66 -2.06
N LEU A 159 7.02 13.42 -2.43
CA LEU A 159 5.69 12.82 -2.25
C LEU A 159 5.29 12.78 -0.77
N ASN A 160 6.22 12.52 0.14
CA ASN A 160 5.97 12.53 1.58
C ASN A 160 5.73 13.95 2.15
N LEU A 161 6.15 15.01 1.45
CA LEU A 161 5.82 16.39 1.81
C LEU A 161 4.38 16.75 1.38
N LYS A 162 3.80 16.06 0.40
CA LYS A 162 2.45 16.37 -0.10
C LYS A 162 1.40 16.07 0.95
N PHE A 163 0.61 17.09 1.28
CA PHE A 163 -0.46 17.02 2.27
C PHE A 163 -1.45 15.87 2.02
N GLN A 164 -1.78 15.59 0.75
CA GLN A 164 -2.72 14.52 0.41
C GLN A 164 -2.17 13.13 0.76
N VAL A 165 -0.86 12.89 0.57
CA VAL A 165 -0.21 11.62 0.91
C VAL A 165 -0.19 11.43 2.43
N GLN A 166 0.14 12.48 3.19
CA GLN A 166 0.09 12.45 4.64
C GLN A 166 -1.34 12.20 5.17
N LYS A 167 -2.35 12.87 4.57
CA LYS A 167 -3.76 12.64 4.90
C LYS A 167 -4.17 11.20 4.62
N GLY A 168 -3.77 10.65 3.46
CA GLY A 168 -4.05 9.26 3.09
C GLY A 168 -3.46 8.26 4.09
N LYS A 169 -2.18 8.42 4.45
CA LYS A 169 -1.52 7.58 5.46
C LYS A 169 -2.24 7.61 6.82
N LYS A 170 -2.72 8.78 7.24
CA LYS A 170 -3.50 8.91 8.48
C LYS A 170 -4.84 8.16 8.42
N ILE A 171 -5.53 8.20 7.28
CA ILE A 171 -6.79 7.47 7.10
C ILE A 171 -6.54 5.96 7.11
N HIS A 172 -5.54 5.45 6.37
CA HIS A 172 -5.18 4.02 6.41
C HIS A 172 -4.83 3.57 7.83
N LYS A 173 -3.99 4.35 8.53
CA LYS A 173 -3.64 4.09 9.93
C LYS A 173 -4.87 4.08 10.83
N SER A 174 -5.77 5.06 10.69
CA SER A 174 -7.02 5.12 11.47
C SER A 174 -7.90 3.90 11.25
N LEU A 175 -8.05 3.44 10.01
CA LEU A 175 -8.84 2.25 9.68
C LEU A 175 -8.17 0.97 10.22
N GLU A 176 -6.84 0.88 10.13
CA GLU A 176 -6.06 -0.20 10.74
C GLU A 176 -6.25 -0.23 12.26
N ASP A 177 -6.15 0.93 12.92
CA ASP A 177 -6.27 1.09 14.37
C ASP A 177 -7.66 0.74 14.88
N GLU A 178 -8.70 1.08 14.12
CA GLU A 178 -10.09 0.71 14.41
C GLU A 178 -10.33 -0.80 14.26
N THR A 179 -9.64 -1.44 13.32
CA THR A 179 -9.83 -2.88 13.06
C THR A 179 -8.98 -3.77 13.97
N HIS A 180 -7.77 -3.31 14.33
CA HIS A 180 -6.78 -4.07 15.12
C HIS A 180 -6.23 -3.25 16.30
N PRO A 181 -7.09 -2.84 17.26
CA PRO A 181 -6.68 -2.01 18.39
C PRO A 181 -5.57 -2.63 19.25
N GLU A 182 -5.48 -3.96 19.32
CA GLU A 182 -4.47 -4.73 20.03
C GLU A 182 -3.04 -4.45 19.53
N LEU A 183 -2.87 -4.09 18.25
CA LEU A 183 -1.56 -3.78 17.69
C LEU A 183 -1.01 -2.44 18.21
N ASN A 184 -1.88 -1.49 18.55
CA ASN A 184 -1.47 -0.23 19.16
C ASN A 184 -1.09 -0.41 20.64
N GLN A 185 -1.80 -1.31 21.32
CA GLN A 185 -1.46 -1.74 22.68
C GLN A 185 -0.07 -2.38 22.69
N TYR A 186 0.22 -3.26 21.73
CA TYR A 186 1.54 -3.87 21.56
C TYR A 186 2.67 -2.84 21.40
N LYS A 187 2.51 -1.87 20.48
CA LYS A 187 3.54 -0.83 20.23
C LYS A 187 3.80 0.02 21.47
N SER A 188 2.72 0.46 22.14
CA SER A 188 2.82 1.28 23.34
C SER A 188 3.44 0.51 24.51
N PHE A 189 3.04 -0.75 24.68
CA PHE A 189 3.62 -1.65 25.68
C PHE A 189 5.11 -1.88 25.42
N THR A 190 5.50 -2.22 24.19
CA THR A 190 6.90 -2.53 23.83
C THR A 190 7.82 -1.36 24.18
N HIS A 191 7.44 -0.13 23.82
CA HIS A 191 8.21 1.06 24.17
C HIS A 191 8.38 1.22 25.69
N ASN A 192 7.29 1.12 26.45
CA ASN A 192 7.31 1.26 27.90
C ASN A 192 8.09 0.13 28.58
N PHE A 193 7.92 -1.10 28.11
CA PHE A 193 8.59 -2.29 28.62
C PHE A 193 10.10 -2.19 28.45
N LEU A 194 10.58 -1.83 27.26
CA LEU A 194 12.01 -1.66 26.98
C LEU A 194 12.63 -0.56 27.84
N ALA A 195 11.94 0.58 27.98
CA ALA A 195 12.39 1.68 28.82
C ALA A 195 12.50 1.28 30.31
N LEU A 196 11.50 0.54 30.84
CA LEU A 196 11.45 0.13 32.23
C LEU A 196 12.44 -0.99 32.57
N THR A 197 12.63 -1.94 31.66
CA THR A 197 13.54 -3.09 31.86
C THR A 197 14.99 -2.79 31.46
N LYS A 198 15.25 -1.63 30.84
CA LYS A 198 16.57 -1.25 30.29
C LYS A 198 17.15 -2.28 29.33
N LEU A 199 16.27 -3.02 28.64
CA LEU A 199 16.67 -3.94 27.59
C LEU A 199 16.88 -3.18 26.29
N SER A 200 17.91 -3.55 25.54
CA SER A 200 18.11 -3.08 24.18
C SER A 200 17.45 -4.01 23.18
N MET A 201 16.78 -3.41 22.19
CA MET A 201 16.33 -4.08 20.98
C MET A 201 16.62 -3.17 19.79
N ASP A 202 17.13 -3.75 18.72
CA ASP A 202 17.41 -3.04 17.48
C ASP A 202 16.16 -3.01 16.59
N ILE A 203 15.20 -2.16 16.95
CA ILE A 203 13.87 -2.09 16.31
C ILE A 203 13.97 -1.75 14.80
N ASP A 204 15.09 -1.17 14.37
CA ASP A 204 15.24 -0.59 13.03
C ASP A 204 15.90 -1.53 12.01
N ASN A 205 16.15 -2.80 12.34
CA ASN A 205 16.72 -3.74 11.38
C ASN A 205 15.65 -4.42 10.48
N ASP A 206 16.10 -4.88 9.30
CA ASP A 206 15.24 -5.55 8.31
C ASP A 206 14.60 -6.85 8.82
N MET A 207 15.22 -7.52 9.80
CA MET A 207 14.69 -8.74 10.43
C MET A 207 13.45 -8.45 11.27
N ASP A 208 13.53 -7.46 12.16
CA ASP A 208 12.47 -7.08 13.07
C ASP A 208 11.28 -6.49 12.30
N ALA A 209 11.55 -5.68 11.26
CA ALA A 209 10.51 -5.21 10.37
C ALA A 209 9.80 -6.35 9.61
N LEU A 210 10.54 -7.36 9.12
CA LEU A 210 9.91 -8.53 8.48
C LEU A 210 9.10 -9.35 9.47
N LEU A 211 9.66 -9.60 10.65
CA LEU A 211 9.04 -10.36 11.72
C LEU A 211 7.74 -9.71 12.20
N ASP A 212 7.74 -8.39 12.43
CA ASP A 212 6.52 -7.64 12.81
C ASP A 212 5.45 -7.74 11.74
N ASN A 213 5.83 -7.62 10.46
CA ASN A 213 4.89 -7.78 9.36
C ASN A 213 4.28 -9.18 9.30
N TRP A 214 5.08 -10.23 9.56
CA TRP A 214 4.61 -11.61 9.59
C TRP A 214 3.73 -11.89 10.79
N PHE A 215 4.16 -11.51 12.00
CA PHE A 215 3.39 -11.61 13.23
C PHE A 215 2.05 -10.90 13.12
N ASN A 216 2.05 -9.65 12.65
CA ASN A 216 0.83 -8.87 12.48
C ASN A 216 -0.08 -9.50 11.42
N SER A 217 0.46 -10.00 10.31
CA SER A 217 -0.37 -10.66 9.28
C SER A 217 -1.05 -11.92 9.80
N ILE A 218 -0.38 -12.72 10.65
CA ILE A 218 -1.02 -13.87 11.30
C ILE A 218 -2.19 -13.40 12.17
N ASN A 219 -1.95 -12.42 13.06
CA ASN A 219 -2.99 -11.90 13.97
C ASN A 219 -4.18 -11.31 13.22
N ARG A 220 -3.92 -10.46 12.22
CA ARG A 220 -4.94 -9.81 11.40
C ARG A 220 -5.75 -10.84 10.60
N LEU A 221 -5.12 -11.88 10.07
CA LEU A 221 -5.86 -12.92 9.36
C LEU A 221 -6.66 -13.84 10.31
N VAL A 222 -6.17 -14.07 11.53
CA VAL A 222 -6.94 -14.74 12.58
C VAL A 222 -8.11 -13.87 13.05
N SER A 223 -7.94 -12.54 13.09
CA SER A 223 -8.99 -11.61 13.52
C SER A 223 -10.19 -11.62 12.59
N LEU A 224 -10.02 -11.93 11.29
CA LEU A 224 -11.14 -12.17 10.34
C LEU A 224 -12.22 -13.10 10.89
N PHE A 225 -11.83 -14.15 11.62
CA PHE A 225 -12.73 -15.20 12.10
C PHE A 225 -13.08 -15.07 13.59
N THR A 226 -12.47 -14.10 14.28
CA THR A 226 -12.59 -13.94 15.73
C THR A 226 -13.13 -12.56 16.07
N LYS A 227 -12.27 -11.63 16.50
CA LYS A 227 -12.65 -10.30 17.00
C LYS A 227 -12.69 -9.20 15.95
N GLY A 228 -12.12 -9.43 14.76
CA GLY A 228 -11.95 -8.41 13.72
C GLY A 228 -13.24 -8.06 12.95
N ASP A 229 -14.41 -8.47 13.43
CA ASP A 229 -15.72 -8.20 12.79
C ASP A 229 -15.79 -8.53 11.28
N GLY A 230 -15.01 -9.53 10.84
CA GLY A 230 -14.93 -9.92 9.43
C GLY A 230 -13.94 -9.12 8.59
N HIS A 231 -13.07 -8.32 9.20
CA HIS A 231 -12.14 -7.43 8.54
C HIS A 231 -10.67 -7.73 8.90
N ALA A 232 -9.80 -7.66 7.90
CA ALA A 232 -8.36 -7.61 8.09
C ALA A 232 -7.73 -6.58 7.18
N ARG A 233 -6.71 -5.88 7.67
CA ARG A 233 -6.11 -4.75 6.95
C ARG A 233 -4.61 -4.90 6.91
N GLU A 234 -3.99 -4.33 5.89
CA GLU A 234 -2.52 -4.29 5.73
C GLU A 234 -1.89 -5.70 5.75
N ILE A 235 -2.44 -6.65 4.97
CA ILE A 235 -1.93 -8.04 4.91
C ILE A 235 -0.78 -8.13 3.91
N VAL A 236 0.38 -8.63 4.34
CA VAL A 236 1.50 -8.77 3.41
C VAL A 236 1.24 -9.86 2.37
N CYS A 237 1.70 -9.67 1.15
CA CYS A 237 1.76 -10.75 0.18
C CYS A 237 3.00 -10.58 -0.68
N HIS A 238 3.41 -11.66 -1.33
CA HIS A 238 4.47 -11.60 -2.33
C HIS A 238 4.25 -12.65 -3.40
N GLY A 239 4.85 -12.40 -4.54
CA GLY A 239 5.05 -13.41 -5.56
C GLY A 239 6.35 -13.15 -6.29
N PHE A 240 6.47 -13.77 -7.45
CA PHE A 240 7.69 -13.72 -8.24
C PHE A 240 7.36 -13.46 -9.69
N ILE A 241 8.28 -12.78 -10.35
CA ILE A 241 8.24 -12.56 -11.80
C ILE A 241 9.53 -13.10 -12.39
N ASN A 242 9.45 -13.80 -13.52
CA ASN A 242 10.63 -14.31 -14.20
C ASN A 242 11.34 -13.15 -14.92
N LEU A 243 12.66 -13.05 -14.70
CA LEU A 243 13.50 -12.00 -15.28
C LEU A 243 13.61 -12.10 -16.80
N GLU A 244 13.61 -13.32 -17.35
CA GLU A 244 13.83 -13.58 -18.78
C GLU A 244 12.60 -13.27 -19.63
N ASP A 245 11.41 -13.67 -19.18
CA ASP A 245 10.17 -13.55 -19.98
C ASP A 245 9.13 -12.59 -19.37
N GLY A 246 9.40 -12.02 -18.19
CA GLY A 246 8.50 -11.08 -17.52
C GLY A 246 7.20 -11.71 -17.04
N LYS A 247 7.06 -13.04 -17.02
CA LYS A 247 5.82 -13.69 -16.59
C LYS A 247 5.77 -13.85 -15.09
N LEU A 248 4.56 -13.73 -14.55
CA LEU A 248 4.28 -14.09 -13.17
C LEU A 248 4.52 -15.59 -12.95
N VAL A 249 5.23 -15.92 -11.89
CA VAL A 249 5.58 -17.31 -11.56
C VAL A 249 4.40 -17.94 -10.80
N GLU A 250 3.82 -18.97 -11.39
CA GLU A 250 2.70 -19.72 -10.81
C GLU A 250 3.14 -20.88 -9.91
N HIS A 251 4.33 -21.44 -10.16
CA HIS A 251 4.90 -22.53 -9.37
C HIS A 251 6.39 -22.29 -9.14
N LEU A 252 6.79 -22.13 -7.88
CA LEU A 252 8.19 -22.15 -7.52
C LEU A 252 8.68 -23.60 -7.61
N LEU A 253 9.57 -23.89 -8.56
CA LEU A 253 10.28 -25.17 -8.57
C LEU A 253 11.21 -25.22 -7.36
N ASN A 254 11.13 -26.29 -6.57
CA ASN A 254 11.92 -26.51 -5.34
C ASN A 254 13.44 -26.65 -5.55
N SER A 255 13.98 -26.28 -6.71
CA SER A 255 15.42 -26.40 -6.97
C SER A 255 16.15 -25.11 -6.60
N ASP A 256 16.88 -25.15 -5.48
CA ASP A 256 17.96 -24.19 -5.16
C ASP A 256 19.00 -24.08 -6.30
N SER A 257 19.06 -25.06 -7.21
CA SER A 257 19.92 -25.05 -8.37
C SER A 257 19.23 -24.48 -9.61
N LYS A 258 19.55 -23.24 -9.99
CA LYS A 258 19.30 -22.66 -11.32
C LYS A 258 17.87 -22.29 -11.72
N THR A 259 16.95 -21.99 -10.79
CA THR A 259 15.89 -21.02 -11.15
C THR A 259 16.58 -19.68 -11.39
N LYS A 260 16.92 -19.39 -12.65
CA LYS A 260 17.42 -18.09 -13.08
C LYS A 260 16.54 -16.99 -12.47
N GLU A 261 17.19 -15.93 -12.02
CA GLU A 261 16.77 -15.00 -10.95
C GLU A 261 15.33 -14.46 -11.04
N ASN A 262 14.33 -15.25 -10.63
CA ASN A 262 12.98 -14.70 -10.46
C ASN A 262 13.03 -13.54 -9.46
N VAL A 263 12.44 -12.39 -9.78
CA VAL A 263 12.44 -11.20 -8.92
C VAL A 263 11.26 -11.24 -7.97
N ILE A 264 11.50 -10.94 -6.68
CA ILE A 264 10.42 -10.85 -5.68
C ILE A 264 9.60 -9.59 -5.93
N ILE A 265 8.28 -9.74 -5.95
CA ILE A 265 7.32 -8.65 -5.94
C ILE A 265 6.58 -8.64 -4.61
N SER A 266 6.74 -7.56 -3.83
CA SER A 266 6.03 -7.36 -2.56
C SER A 266 4.74 -6.56 -2.74
N GLY A 267 3.68 -6.98 -2.05
CA GLY A 267 2.41 -6.26 -1.94
C GLY A 267 1.93 -6.19 -0.50
N VAL A 268 1.03 -5.24 -0.24
CA VAL A 268 0.29 -5.14 1.01
C VAL A 268 -1.16 -4.95 0.62
N ILE A 269 -2.01 -5.90 1.03
CA ILE A 269 -3.43 -5.87 0.78
C ILE A 269 -4.05 -4.93 1.82
N ASP A 270 -4.62 -3.82 1.37
CA ASP A 270 -5.16 -2.80 2.25
C ASP A 270 -6.31 -3.35 3.09
N HIS A 271 -7.19 -4.16 2.49
CA HIS A 271 -8.37 -4.68 3.18
C HIS A 271 -8.87 -6.02 2.61
N LEU A 272 -9.17 -6.94 3.53
CA LEU A 272 -9.88 -8.20 3.31
C LEU A 272 -11.20 -8.15 4.06
N THR A 273 -12.29 -8.54 3.41
CA THR A 273 -13.62 -8.61 4.02
C THR A 273 -14.21 -10.00 3.90
N LEU A 274 -14.46 -10.67 5.03
CA LEU A 274 -15.22 -11.91 5.12
C LEU A 274 -16.72 -11.60 5.03
N ARG A 275 -17.39 -12.10 4.00
CA ARG A 275 -18.83 -11.92 3.79
C ARG A 275 -19.53 -13.23 3.43
N ASN A 276 -20.85 -13.26 3.61
CA ASN A 276 -21.66 -14.39 3.17
C ASN A 276 -21.86 -14.33 1.65
N LYS A 277 -21.70 -15.47 0.97
CA LYS A 277 -21.78 -15.56 -0.50
C LYS A 277 -23.16 -15.26 -1.06
N HIS A 278 -24.22 -15.52 -0.30
CA HIS A 278 -25.60 -15.44 -0.77
C HIS A 278 -26.20 -14.05 -0.64
N ASN A 279 -25.85 -13.31 0.42
CA ASN A 279 -26.41 -11.99 0.70
C ASN A 279 -25.38 -10.85 0.74
N HIS A 280 -24.09 -11.18 0.56
CA HIS A 280 -22.95 -10.26 0.59
C HIS A 280 -22.80 -9.44 1.89
N GLN A 281 -23.48 -9.82 2.97
CA GLN A 281 -23.32 -9.18 4.27
C GLN A 281 -22.00 -9.60 4.91
N VAL A 282 -21.29 -8.63 5.47
CA VAL A 282 -20.10 -8.86 6.29
C VAL A 282 -20.45 -9.80 7.42
N GLN A 283 -19.59 -10.80 7.63
CA GLN A 283 -19.75 -11.76 8.70
C GLN A 283 -18.90 -11.32 9.88
N LYS A 284 -19.55 -11.03 11.00
CA LYS A 284 -18.82 -10.91 12.26
C LYS A 284 -18.21 -12.29 12.55
N GLY A 285 -16.94 -12.31 12.95
CA GLY A 285 -16.29 -13.55 13.40
C GLY A 285 -17.12 -14.22 14.49
N ALA A 286 -16.84 -15.50 14.77
CA ALA A 286 -17.51 -16.16 15.89
C ALA A 286 -17.09 -15.40 17.17
N ALA A 287 -18.02 -14.59 17.69
CA ALA A 287 -17.75 -13.53 18.67
C ALA A 287 -17.12 -14.01 19.99
N HIS A 288 -16.96 -15.32 20.20
CA HIS A 288 -16.69 -15.92 21.50
C HIS A 288 -15.70 -17.09 21.48
N LEU A 289 -14.73 -17.12 20.56
CA LEU A 289 -13.55 -17.94 20.84
C LEU A 289 -12.83 -17.30 22.03
N ASP A 290 -12.89 -17.96 23.20
CA ASP A 290 -12.18 -17.52 24.41
C ASP A 290 -10.67 -17.50 24.14
N THR A 291 -10.17 -16.34 23.72
CA THR A 291 -8.78 -16.18 23.27
C THR A 291 -7.76 -16.48 24.36
N GLU A 292 -8.15 -16.47 25.64
CA GLU A 292 -7.23 -16.68 26.75
C GLU A 292 -6.69 -18.12 26.82
N TYR A 293 -7.50 -19.10 26.38
CA TYR A 293 -7.10 -20.52 26.32
C TYR A 293 -6.84 -21.03 24.91
N GLN A 294 -7.01 -20.18 23.90
CA GLN A 294 -6.75 -20.53 22.51
C GLN A 294 -5.28 -20.29 22.15
N SER A 295 -4.82 -21.05 21.16
CA SER A 295 -3.56 -20.83 20.45
C SER A 295 -3.86 -20.63 18.97
N TRP A 296 -2.91 -20.08 18.21
CA TRP A 296 -3.03 -20.07 16.75
C TRP A 296 -3.26 -21.49 16.21
N GLY A 297 -2.53 -22.49 16.69
CA GLY A 297 -2.68 -23.88 16.27
C GLY A 297 -4.09 -24.43 16.47
N ASN A 298 -4.74 -24.14 17.60
CA ASN A 298 -6.11 -24.58 17.88
C ASN A 298 -7.12 -23.93 16.92
N ILE A 299 -7.00 -22.61 16.71
CA ILE A 299 -7.86 -21.86 15.80
C ILE A 299 -7.69 -22.38 14.37
N LEU A 300 -6.44 -22.53 13.91
CA LEU A 300 -6.13 -23.02 12.57
C LEU A 300 -6.66 -24.44 12.35
N THR A 301 -6.52 -25.33 13.34
CA THR A 301 -7.04 -26.70 13.27
C THR A 301 -8.56 -26.73 13.13
N ASN A 302 -9.26 -25.88 13.90
CA ASN A 302 -10.72 -25.75 13.82
C ASN A 302 -11.16 -25.22 12.45
N LEU A 303 -10.53 -24.14 11.97
CA LEU A 303 -10.83 -23.56 10.65
C LEU A 303 -10.56 -24.53 9.50
N LEU A 304 -9.45 -25.29 9.55
CA LEU A 304 -9.14 -26.32 8.56
C LEU A 304 -10.20 -27.43 8.54
N SER A 305 -10.65 -27.87 9.72
CA SER A 305 -11.68 -28.92 9.84
C SER A 305 -13.02 -28.48 9.25
N ASN A 306 -13.36 -27.19 9.36
CA ASN A 306 -14.59 -26.59 8.87
C ASN A 306 -14.45 -25.91 7.49
N LEU A 307 -13.30 -26.02 6.83
CA LEU A 307 -12.98 -25.25 5.63
C LEU A 307 -13.99 -25.47 4.49
N LYS A 308 -14.52 -26.69 4.34
CA LYS A 308 -15.52 -27.00 3.30
C LYS A 308 -16.82 -26.21 3.49
N GLU A 309 -17.30 -26.14 4.73
CA GLU A 309 -18.51 -25.40 5.09
C GLU A 309 -18.28 -23.89 5.00
N LEU A 310 -17.14 -23.39 5.50
CA LEU A 310 -16.75 -22.00 5.33
C LEU A 310 -16.71 -21.62 3.84
N LYS A 311 -16.15 -22.48 3.00
CA LYS A 311 -16.09 -22.25 1.55
C LYS A 311 -17.45 -22.30 0.87
N SER A 312 -18.44 -23.03 1.37
CA SER A 312 -19.78 -23.02 0.78
C SER A 312 -20.54 -21.75 1.12
N ASN A 313 -20.36 -21.22 2.33
CA ASN A 313 -21.20 -20.14 2.87
C ASN A 313 -20.54 -18.75 2.75
N ASN A 314 -19.21 -18.70 2.72
CA ASN A 314 -18.45 -17.47 2.88
C ASN A 314 -17.46 -17.25 1.73
N GLU A 315 -17.15 -15.98 1.50
CA GLU A 315 -16.07 -15.53 0.64
C GLU A 315 -15.31 -14.37 1.27
N ILE A 316 -14.08 -14.17 0.80
CA ILE A 316 -13.21 -13.07 1.18
C ILE A 316 -13.01 -12.16 -0.02
N VAL A 317 -13.44 -10.91 0.10
CA VAL A 317 -13.21 -9.88 -0.92
C VAL A 317 -11.87 -9.23 -0.63
N ILE A 318 -11.04 -9.12 -1.67
CA ILE A 318 -9.78 -8.39 -1.64
C ILE A 318 -10.04 -6.98 -2.15
N SER A 319 -9.66 -6.00 -1.33
CA SER A 319 -9.85 -4.58 -1.60
C SER A 319 -8.55 -3.79 -1.56
N ASP A 320 -8.53 -2.74 -2.37
CA ASP A 320 -7.55 -1.66 -2.30
C ASP A 320 -8.26 -0.35 -1.90
N ILE A 321 -7.64 0.44 -1.02
CA ILE A 321 -8.23 1.65 -0.44
C ILE A 321 -7.62 2.88 -1.09
N LYS A 322 -8.48 3.75 -1.62
CA LYS A 322 -8.09 5.02 -2.24
C LYS A 322 -8.70 6.19 -1.49
N THR A 323 -7.84 6.98 -0.85
CA THR A 323 -8.24 8.18 -0.13
C THR A 323 -8.31 9.40 -1.06
N ARG A 324 -9.31 10.26 -0.85
CA ARG A 324 -9.57 11.43 -1.70
C ARG A 324 -9.65 12.72 -0.88
N SER A 325 -9.28 13.84 -1.51
CA SER A 325 -9.45 15.18 -0.94
C SER A 325 -10.86 15.75 -1.15
N VAL A 326 -11.65 15.12 -2.01
CA VAL A 326 -13.06 15.41 -2.31
C VAL A 326 -13.77 14.07 -2.55
N PRO A 327 -15.07 13.92 -2.27
CA PRO A 327 -15.82 12.67 -2.47
C PRO A 327 -16.12 12.44 -3.96
N LYS A 328 -15.07 12.27 -4.76
CA LYS A 328 -15.14 12.05 -6.20
C LYS A 328 -14.06 11.07 -6.64
N ILE A 329 -14.47 10.07 -7.41
CA ILE A 329 -13.57 9.14 -8.09
C ILE A 329 -12.65 9.86 -9.08
N PRO A 330 -11.45 9.33 -9.39
CA PRO A 330 -10.60 9.88 -10.44
C PRO A 330 -11.37 10.02 -11.77
N SER A 331 -11.15 11.11 -12.51
CA SER A 331 -11.73 11.28 -13.85
C SER A 331 -10.85 10.68 -14.97
N ILE A 332 -9.66 10.19 -14.61
CA ILE A 332 -8.68 9.64 -15.55
C ILE A 332 -8.77 8.11 -15.43
N GLU A 333 -9.12 7.46 -16.54
CA GLU A 333 -9.36 6.01 -16.58
C GLU A 333 -8.12 5.20 -16.17
N SER A 334 -6.94 5.56 -16.67
CA SER A 334 -5.68 4.88 -16.35
C SER A 334 -5.36 4.84 -14.84
N VAL A 335 -5.81 5.84 -14.08
CA VAL A 335 -5.66 5.88 -12.61
C VAL A 335 -6.58 4.86 -11.94
N ILE A 336 -7.80 4.70 -12.44
CA ILE A 336 -8.75 3.67 -11.96
C ILE A 336 -8.21 2.28 -12.34
N GLU A 337 -7.77 2.12 -13.58
CA GLU A 337 -7.25 0.85 -14.09
C GLU A 337 -5.97 0.40 -13.37
N SER A 338 -5.06 1.33 -13.05
CA SER A 338 -3.90 1.02 -12.19
C SER A 338 -4.32 0.52 -10.80
N SER A 339 -5.41 1.06 -10.23
CA SER A 339 -5.93 0.59 -8.93
C SER A 339 -6.53 -0.82 -9.07
N LYS A 340 -7.25 -1.09 -10.16
CA LYS A 340 -7.77 -2.44 -10.44
C LYS A 340 -6.64 -3.46 -10.60
N LEU A 341 -5.59 -3.11 -11.35
CA LEU A 341 -4.41 -3.95 -11.54
C LEU A 341 -3.71 -4.25 -10.21
N GLN A 342 -3.56 -3.24 -9.34
CA GLN A 342 -3.00 -3.42 -8.00
C GLN A 342 -3.78 -4.48 -7.20
N THR A 343 -5.11 -4.41 -7.17
CA THR A 343 -5.94 -5.43 -6.51
C THR A 343 -5.85 -6.80 -7.19
N MET A 344 -5.71 -6.85 -8.53
CA MET A 344 -5.49 -8.10 -9.27
C MET A 344 -4.15 -8.76 -8.92
N TYR A 345 -3.07 -7.99 -8.75
CA TYR A 345 -1.80 -8.52 -8.25
C TYR A 345 -1.94 -9.11 -6.84
N TYR A 346 -2.63 -8.38 -5.95
CA TYR A 346 -2.90 -8.86 -4.59
C TYR A 346 -3.63 -10.20 -4.62
N LYS A 347 -4.68 -10.31 -5.43
CA LYS A 347 -5.37 -11.58 -5.63
C LYS A 347 -4.45 -12.68 -6.16
N PHE A 348 -3.67 -12.41 -7.20
CA PHE A 348 -2.78 -13.41 -7.79
C PHE A 348 -1.78 -13.93 -6.75
N PHE A 349 -1.08 -13.04 -6.04
CA PHE A 349 -0.10 -13.40 -5.02
C PHE A 349 -0.73 -14.11 -3.83
N PHE A 350 -1.87 -13.62 -3.34
CA PHE A 350 -2.56 -14.23 -2.21
C PHE A 350 -3.09 -15.63 -2.56
N SER A 351 -3.66 -15.79 -3.76
CA SER A 351 -4.13 -17.09 -4.25
C SER A 351 -2.97 -18.08 -4.37
N HIS A 352 -1.84 -17.66 -4.95
CA HIS A 352 -0.64 -18.50 -5.06
C HIS A 352 -0.11 -18.93 -3.68
N LEU A 353 -0.03 -18.00 -2.73
CA LEU A 353 0.36 -18.28 -1.34
C LEU A 353 -0.68 -19.12 -0.56
N SER A 354 -1.78 -19.56 -1.19
CA SER A 354 -2.82 -20.35 -0.52
C SER A 354 -3.02 -21.76 -1.09
N GLN A 355 -2.30 -22.13 -2.16
CA GLN A 355 -2.54 -23.40 -2.85
C GLN A 355 -2.03 -24.61 -2.06
N ASP A 356 -0.82 -24.51 -1.51
CA ASP A 356 -0.17 -25.58 -0.76
C ASP A 356 0.65 -25.00 0.40
N MET A 357 0.39 -25.49 1.62
CA MET A 357 1.05 -24.97 2.83
C MET A 357 2.58 -25.16 2.79
N THR A 358 3.07 -26.27 2.23
CA THR A 358 4.52 -26.53 2.17
C THR A 358 5.21 -25.60 1.18
N GLN A 359 4.65 -25.40 0.00
CA GLN A 359 5.18 -24.45 -0.99
C GLN A 359 5.12 -23.01 -0.47
N THR A 360 4.02 -22.62 0.18
CA THR A 360 3.89 -21.30 0.79
C THR A 360 4.92 -21.08 1.90
N TYR A 361 5.14 -22.07 2.76
CA TYR A 361 6.19 -22.05 3.78
C TYR A 361 7.56 -21.76 3.15
N HIS A 362 7.97 -22.55 2.15
CA HIS A 362 9.25 -22.34 1.45
C HIS A 362 9.31 -20.99 0.72
N SER A 363 8.19 -20.52 0.16
CA SER A 363 8.09 -19.21 -0.50
C SER A 363 8.40 -18.05 0.47
N PHE A 364 7.89 -18.09 1.70
CA PHE A 364 8.24 -17.11 2.74
C PHE A 364 9.73 -17.20 3.13
N LEU A 365 10.29 -18.41 3.24
CA LEU A 365 11.72 -18.57 3.52
C LEU A 365 12.61 -18.04 2.39
N ILE A 366 12.25 -18.29 1.12
CA ILE A 366 12.96 -17.76 -0.04
C ILE A 366 12.92 -16.22 -0.03
N ASN A 367 11.77 -15.63 0.31
CA ASN A 367 11.62 -14.18 0.44
C ASN A 367 12.59 -13.62 1.50
N ALA A 368 12.66 -14.24 2.68
CA ALA A 368 13.60 -13.84 3.73
C ALA A 368 15.07 -14.01 3.30
N LYS A 369 15.45 -15.19 2.80
CA LYS A 369 16.83 -15.48 2.35
C LYS A 369 17.31 -14.50 1.28
N ARG A 370 16.46 -14.13 0.33
CA ARG A 370 16.79 -13.14 -0.72
C ARG A 370 16.92 -11.70 -0.22
N ARG A 371 16.40 -11.40 0.97
CA ARG A 371 16.67 -10.15 1.71
C ARG A 371 18.00 -10.19 2.47
N GLY A 372 18.76 -11.29 2.37
CA GLY A 372 20.01 -11.47 3.12
C GLY A 372 19.79 -11.90 4.58
N LEU A 373 18.61 -12.41 4.90
CA LEU A 373 18.23 -12.80 6.25
C LEU A 373 18.50 -14.29 6.48
N ASP A 374 19.04 -14.61 7.65
CA ASP A 374 19.19 -15.99 8.10
C ASP A 374 17.86 -16.48 8.71
N VAL A 375 17.26 -17.49 8.08
CA VAL A 375 15.98 -18.07 8.53
C VAL A 375 16.13 -19.07 9.67
N ASP A 376 17.36 -19.53 9.93
CA ASP A 376 17.71 -20.49 10.98
C ASP A 376 18.25 -19.78 12.25
N ALA A 377 18.55 -18.49 12.15
CA ALA A 377 18.93 -17.65 13.29
C ALA A 377 17.76 -17.53 14.29
N PRO A 378 18.02 -17.76 15.59
CA PRO A 378 17.04 -17.49 16.64
C PRO A 378 16.65 -16.01 16.68
N ILE A 379 15.37 -15.74 16.86
CA ILE A 379 14.87 -14.37 17.04
C ILE A 379 15.36 -13.81 18.39
N ASN A 380 15.55 -12.48 18.47
CA ASN A 380 15.93 -11.81 19.71
C ASN A 380 14.98 -12.21 20.88
N PRO A 381 15.50 -12.78 21.98
CA PRO A 381 14.72 -13.15 23.17
C PRO A 381 13.79 -12.05 23.69
N THR A 382 14.24 -10.79 23.70
CA THR A 382 13.44 -9.65 24.17
C THR A 382 12.23 -9.41 23.28
N LYS A 383 12.38 -9.54 21.95
CA LYS A 383 11.26 -9.43 21.00
C LYS A 383 10.22 -10.51 21.27
N ILE A 384 10.67 -11.73 21.50
CA ILE A 384 9.79 -12.87 21.80
C ILE A 384 9.04 -12.66 23.11
N LEU A 385 9.72 -12.17 24.14
CA LEU A 385 9.08 -11.82 25.40
C LEU A 385 7.99 -10.76 25.20
N THR A 386 8.25 -9.70 24.41
CA THR A 386 7.22 -8.69 24.13
C THR A 386 5.98 -9.29 23.45
N PHE A 387 6.16 -10.19 22.48
CA PHE A 387 5.03 -10.88 21.85
C PHE A 387 4.26 -11.79 22.81
N ILE A 388 4.95 -12.54 23.67
CA ILE A 388 4.32 -13.41 24.69
C ILE A 388 3.44 -12.57 25.63
N LEU A 389 3.95 -11.44 26.11
CA LEU A 389 3.26 -10.62 27.12
C LEU A 389 2.04 -9.88 26.55
N THR A 390 2.00 -9.62 25.25
CA THR A 390 0.91 -8.86 24.62
C THR A 390 -0.06 -9.70 23.82
N ASN A 391 0.28 -10.97 23.53
CA ASN A 391 -0.55 -11.81 22.67
C ASN A 391 -0.74 -13.22 23.25
N PRO A 392 -1.87 -13.47 23.94
CA PRO A 392 -2.18 -14.76 24.53
C PRO A 392 -2.22 -15.92 23.52
N LEU A 393 -2.68 -15.67 22.29
CA LEU A 393 -2.73 -16.70 21.24
C LEU A 393 -1.32 -17.17 20.88
N PHE A 394 -0.40 -16.22 20.70
CA PHE A 394 1.01 -16.52 20.47
C PHE A 394 1.65 -17.21 21.67
N ALA A 395 1.44 -16.69 22.89
CA ALA A 395 1.97 -17.27 24.11
C ALA A 395 1.56 -18.73 24.30
N ASN A 396 0.29 -19.05 24.05
CA ASN A 396 -0.21 -20.43 24.11
C ASN A 396 0.33 -21.30 22.98
N ASP A 397 0.56 -20.74 21.79
CA ASP A 397 1.05 -21.49 20.64
C ASP A 397 2.52 -21.90 20.79
N VAL A 398 3.37 -21.00 21.30
CA VAL A 398 4.81 -21.24 21.45
C VAL A 398 5.17 -22.21 22.59
N LYS A 399 4.21 -22.60 23.45
CA LYS A 399 4.41 -23.66 24.46
C LYS A 399 4.85 -24.98 23.82
N ASN A 400 4.42 -25.27 22.59
CA ASN A 400 4.87 -26.48 21.90
C ASN A 400 6.38 -26.44 21.63
N LEU A 401 6.91 -25.30 21.20
CA LEU A 401 8.36 -25.11 20.95
C LEU A 401 9.17 -25.21 22.24
N LEU A 402 8.66 -24.66 23.34
CA LEU A 402 9.25 -24.77 24.66
C LEU A 402 9.50 -26.25 25.04
N TYR A 403 8.51 -27.11 24.81
CA TYR A 403 8.57 -28.53 25.17
C TYR A 403 9.07 -29.47 24.07
N GLY A 404 9.37 -28.95 22.87
CA GLY A 404 9.79 -29.74 21.70
C GLY A 404 8.67 -30.57 21.07
N LEU A 405 7.43 -30.09 21.21
CA LEU A 405 6.23 -30.68 20.62
C LEU A 405 6.02 -30.10 19.21
N PRO A 406 5.44 -30.89 18.29
CA PRO A 406 5.15 -30.41 16.94
C PRO A 406 4.09 -29.31 16.96
N ILE A 407 4.14 -28.42 15.97
CA ILE A 407 3.11 -27.38 15.76
C ILE A 407 2.04 -27.81 14.75
N ASN A 408 2.11 -29.06 14.27
CA ASN A 408 1.29 -29.66 13.22
C ASN A 408 1.48 -28.98 11.86
N HIS A 409 2.73 -28.70 11.50
CA HIS A 409 3.12 -28.24 10.17
C HIS A 409 4.32 -29.07 9.70
N SER A 410 4.06 -30.10 8.89
CA SER A 410 5.00 -31.18 8.58
C SER A 410 6.38 -30.70 8.10
N ALA A 411 6.43 -29.70 7.21
CA ALA A 411 7.70 -29.17 6.71
C ALA A 411 8.51 -28.48 7.81
N PHE A 412 7.83 -27.74 8.70
CA PHE A 412 8.50 -27.08 9.83
C PHE A 412 8.93 -28.10 10.89
N ASP A 413 8.04 -29.03 11.25
CA ASP A 413 8.30 -30.04 12.28
C ASP A 413 9.47 -30.98 11.87
N ASN A 414 9.73 -31.11 10.57
CA ASN A 414 10.91 -31.80 10.03
C ASN A 414 12.17 -30.93 10.06
N ASP A 415 12.07 -29.66 9.67
CA ASP A 415 13.19 -28.71 9.64
C ASP A 415 13.71 -28.32 11.03
N ALA A 416 12.83 -28.32 12.04
CA ALA A 416 13.11 -27.83 13.38
C ALA A 416 14.01 -28.76 14.22
N LYS A 417 14.49 -29.88 13.67
CA LYS A 417 15.30 -30.90 14.36
C LYS A 417 16.78 -30.51 14.60
N GLY A 418 17.14 -29.23 14.41
CA GLY A 418 18.52 -28.72 14.56
C GLY A 418 18.95 -28.44 16.00
N SER A 419 20.26 -28.29 16.23
CA SER A 419 20.86 -28.15 17.57
C SER A 419 21.00 -26.70 18.08
N ASN A 420 20.30 -25.73 17.49
CA ASN A 420 20.41 -24.34 17.92
C ASN A 420 19.79 -24.18 19.31
N THR A 421 20.55 -23.63 20.25
CA THR A 421 20.07 -23.34 21.60
C THR A 421 19.32 -22.02 21.60
N PHE A 422 18.08 -22.01 22.10
CA PHE A 422 17.33 -20.80 22.40
C PHE A 422 17.09 -20.75 23.91
N ASP A 423 17.68 -19.77 24.57
CA ASP A 423 17.70 -19.66 26.02
C ASP A 423 17.13 -18.32 26.47
N MET A 424 16.04 -18.38 27.24
CA MET A 424 15.35 -17.24 27.81
C MET A 424 15.63 -17.13 29.33
N ALA A 425 16.50 -17.98 29.90
CA ALA A 425 16.77 -18.03 31.33
C ALA A 425 17.33 -16.72 31.91
N ALA A 426 17.99 -15.91 31.08
CA ALA A 426 18.47 -14.58 31.46
C ALA A 426 17.33 -13.64 31.95
N PHE A 427 16.07 -13.91 31.59
CA PHE A 427 14.94 -13.13 32.08
C PHE A 427 14.53 -13.46 33.52
N ASN A 428 15.06 -14.52 34.14
CA ASN A 428 14.92 -14.70 35.58
C ASN A 428 15.53 -13.53 36.35
N ASP A 429 16.65 -12.96 35.89
CA ASP A 429 17.28 -11.79 36.51
C ASP A 429 16.36 -10.56 36.51
N LEU A 430 15.43 -10.44 35.55
CA LEU A 430 14.45 -9.34 35.54
C LEU A 430 13.47 -9.42 36.70
N LEU A 431 13.18 -10.64 37.20
CA LEU A 431 12.27 -10.84 38.33
C LEU A 431 12.83 -10.26 39.63
N ASP A 432 14.16 -10.14 39.73
CA ASP A 432 14.86 -9.65 40.91
C ASP A 432 15.23 -8.15 40.81
N ARG A 433 15.48 -7.64 39.59
CA ARG A 433 16.07 -6.30 39.40
C ARG A 433 15.10 -5.20 38.98
N GLY A 434 13.88 -5.53 38.59
CA GLY A 434 12.99 -4.58 37.91
C GLY A 434 11.51 -4.67 38.31
N PRO A 435 10.66 -3.83 37.70
CA PRO A 435 9.22 -3.98 37.82
C PRO A 435 8.81 -5.35 37.27
N THR A 436 8.02 -6.09 38.05
CA THR A 436 7.50 -7.41 37.66
C THR A 436 6.07 -7.36 37.18
N SER A 437 5.44 -6.18 37.20
CA SER A 437 4.05 -5.97 36.82
C SER A 437 3.94 -4.72 35.95
N PHE A 438 3.19 -4.83 34.86
CA PHE A 438 3.06 -3.81 33.84
C PHE A 438 1.60 -3.64 33.47
N ASN A 439 1.15 -2.39 33.36
CA ASN A 439 -0.18 -2.11 32.86
C ASN A 439 -0.15 -2.11 31.33
N VAL A 440 -0.87 -3.06 30.73
CA VAL A 440 -1.15 -3.11 29.29
C VAL A 440 -2.53 -2.51 29.07
N PRO A 441 -2.71 -1.52 28.18
CA PRO A 441 -4.05 -1.05 27.84
C PRO A 441 -4.89 -2.20 27.27
N ILE A 442 -6.17 -2.30 27.62
CA ILE A 442 -7.13 -3.28 27.05
C ILE A 442 -8.04 -2.57 26.05
N GLU A 443 -8.63 -3.34 25.13
CA GLU A 443 -9.75 -2.92 24.28
C GLU A 443 -10.90 -2.33 25.13
N GLN A 444 -11.50 -1.24 24.65
CA GLN A 444 -12.64 -0.56 25.28
C GLN A 444 -13.96 -1.01 24.68
N ASP A 445 -14.98 -1.16 25.54
CA ASP A 445 -16.33 -0.70 25.24
C ASP A 445 -16.39 0.83 25.51
N GLU A 446 -17.07 1.59 24.64
CA GLU A 446 -17.01 3.06 24.50
C GLU A 446 -17.27 3.90 25.78
N ASP A 447 -17.66 3.29 26.91
CA ASP A 447 -18.17 3.99 28.10
C ASP A 447 -17.27 3.93 29.36
N SER A 448 -16.01 3.49 29.29
CA SER A 448 -15.13 3.48 30.48
C SER A 448 -13.71 4.01 30.25
N SER A 449 -13.23 4.84 31.19
CA SER A 449 -11.85 5.33 31.28
C SER A 449 -10.83 4.21 31.08
N GLU A 450 -9.84 4.42 30.20
CA GLU A 450 -8.69 3.55 29.87
C GLU A 450 -8.52 2.34 30.82
N SER A 451 -9.17 1.22 30.48
CA SER A 451 -8.99 -0.01 31.23
C SER A 451 -7.60 -0.57 30.92
N THR A 452 -6.88 -0.99 31.97
CA THR A 452 -5.56 -1.60 31.83
C THR A 452 -5.57 -3.00 32.45
N LYS A 453 -4.94 -3.98 31.80
CA LYS A 453 -4.64 -5.31 32.36
C LYS A 453 -3.26 -5.23 32.99
N CYS A 454 -3.18 -5.55 34.27
CA CYS A 454 -1.89 -5.78 34.90
C CYS A 454 -1.36 -7.15 34.42
N VAL A 455 -0.23 -7.13 33.73
CA VAL A 455 0.51 -8.32 33.28
C VAL A 455 1.72 -8.48 34.18
N SER A 456 1.85 -9.62 34.86
CA SER A 456 3.04 -9.92 35.65
C SER A 456 4.03 -10.79 34.89
N LEU A 457 5.31 -10.41 34.87
CA LEU A 457 6.39 -11.25 34.36
C LEU A 457 6.47 -12.60 35.08
N ARG A 458 6.03 -12.68 36.34
CA ARG A 458 6.03 -13.93 37.12
C ARG A 458 5.07 -14.97 36.54
N ASP A 459 3.95 -14.53 35.98
CA ASP A 459 2.94 -15.43 35.36
C ASP A 459 3.52 -16.17 34.15
N TYR A 460 4.51 -15.55 33.50
CA TYR A 460 5.22 -16.08 32.33
C TYR A 460 6.57 -16.71 32.68
N GLY A 461 6.88 -16.91 33.96
CA GLY A 461 8.15 -17.45 34.45
C GLY A 461 8.54 -18.80 33.82
N HIS A 462 7.56 -19.61 33.44
CA HIS A 462 7.76 -20.89 32.77
C HIS A 462 8.41 -20.76 31.37
N PHE A 463 8.39 -19.58 30.75
CA PHE A 463 9.10 -19.33 29.49
C PHE A 463 10.58 -18.98 29.69
N TYR A 464 11.01 -18.61 30.91
CA TYR A 464 12.38 -18.16 31.23
C TYR A 464 13.31 -19.35 31.47
N THR A 465 13.45 -20.17 30.45
CA THR A 465 14.27 -21.39 30.46
C THR A 465 14.86 -21.65 29.08
N LYS A 466 15.56 -22.76 28.93
CA LYS A 466 16.01 -23.28 27.64
C LYS A 466 14.86 -23.92 26.91
N TRP A 467 14.61 -23.48 25.69
CA TRP A 467 13.58 -24.04 24.83
C TRP A 467 14.16 -25.22 24.05
N LYS A 468 13.37 -26.28 23.90
CA LYS A 468 13.80 -27.46 23.13
C LYS A 468 13.83 -27.19 21.63
N THR A 469 12.97 -26.30 21.14
CA THR A 469 12.95 -25.86 19.74
C THR A 469 13.16 -24.35 19.67
N PRO A 470 14.19 -23.87 18.97
CA PRO A 470 14.45 -22.44 18.82
C PRO A 470 13.35 -21.75 18.01
N LEU A 471 12.95 -20.55 18.44
CA LEU A 471 11.99 -19.75 17.70
C LEU A 471 12.73 -18.94 16.61
N THR A 472 12.45 -19.23 15.35
CA THR A 472 13.07 -18.59 14.17
C THR A 472 12.01 -18.11 13.18
N LEU A 473 12.42 -17.45 12.09
CA LEU A 473 11.53 -17.07 10.99
C LEU A 473 10.74 -18.26 10.42
N LYS A 474 11.28 -19.49 10.51
CA LYS A 474 10.58 -20.71 10.06
C LYS A 474 9.24 -20.91 10.76
N TYR A 475 9.15 -20.63 12.06
CA TYR A 475 7.88 -20.80 12.78
C TYR A 475 6.80 -19.85 12.24
N PHE A 476 7.15 -18.58 12.02
CA PHE A 476 6.22 -17.58 11.49
C PHE A 476 5.83 -17.88 10.04
N ALA A 477 6.77 -18.33 9.20
CA ALA A 477 6.49 -18.80 7.85
C ALA A 477 5.50 -19.99 7.85
N ALA A 478 5.64 -20.91 8.81
CA ALA A 478 4.73 -22.05 8.94
C ALA A 478 3.32 -21.61 9.32
N ARG A 479 3.18 -20.74 10.34
CA ARG A 479 1.87 -20.20 10.74
C ARG A 479 1.23 -19.35 9.65
N LEU A 480 2.00 -18.53 8.94
CA LEU A 480 1.53 -17.81 7.76
C LEU A 480 1.01 -18.79 6.69
N SER A 481 1.76 -19.85 6.38
CA SER A 481 1.32 -20.79 5.35
C SER A 481 -0.03 -21.46 5.65
N GLN A 482 -0.28 -21.79 6.92
CA GLN A 482 -1.54 -22.39 7.36
C GLN A 482 -2.71 -21.40 7.25
N ILE A 483 -2.55 -20.17 7.74
CA ILE A 483 -3.64 -19.19 7.68
C ILE A 483 -3.89 -18.70 6.24
N TYR A 484 -2.86 -18.56 5.41
CA TYR A 484 -3.02 -18.18 4.01
C TYR A 484 -3.73 -19.28 3.23
N PHE A 485 -3.43 -20.56 3.49
CA PHE A 485 -4.16 -21.67 2.89
C PHE A 485 -5.66 -21.60 3.19
N ILE A 486 -6.05 -21.34 4.45
CA ILE A 486 -7.46 -21.20 4.84
C ILE A 486 -8.09 -20.00 4.14
N VAL A 487 -7.52 -18.81 4.32
CA VAL A 487 -8.09 -17.54 3.85
C VAL A 487 -8.14 -17.50 2.32
N GLY A 488 -7.08 -17.92 1.63
CA GLY A 488 -7.02 -17.87 0.18
C GLY A 488 -7.98 -18.84 -0.50
N ASN A 489 -8.35 -19.94 0.16
CA ASN A 489 -9.42 -20.84 -0.31
C ASN A 489 -10.83 -20.23 -0.24
N LEU A 490 -10.99 -19.08 0.41
CA LEU A 490 -12.23 -18.32 0.51
C LEU A 490 -12.24 -17.11 -0.42
N VAL A 491 -11.13 -16.76 -1.08
CA VAL A 491 -11.04 -15.52 -1.89
C VAL A 491 -12.04 -15.52 -3.05
N SER A 492 -12.77 -14.42 -3.17
CA SER A 492 -13.78 -14.22 -4.20
C SER A 492 -13.17 -14.00 -5.59
N ASN A 493 -13.99 -14.19 -6.62
CA ASN A 493 -13.69 -13.73 -7.97
C ASN A 493 -13.87 -12.23 -8.18
N ASP A 494 -14.68 -11.62 -7.33
CA ASP A 494 -14.89 -10.19 -7.33
C ASP A 494 -13.85 -9.50 -6.44
N LEU A 495 -13.29 -8.43 -7.00
CA LEU A 495 -12.34 -7.53 -6.36
C LEU A 495 -12.99 -6.18 -6.14
N MET A 496 -12.45 -5.41 -5.21
CA MET A 496 -13.02 -4.12 -4.84
C MET A 496 -11.97 -3.00 -4.76
N ILE A 497 -12.38 -1.80 -5.16
CA ILE A 497 -11.69 -0.56 -4.80
C ILE A 497 -12.63 0.23 -3.90
N GLU A 498 -12.13 0.66 -2.75
CA GLU A 498 -12.89 1.43 -1.77
C GLU A 498 -12.40 2.89 -1.73
N TYR A 499 -13.31 3.83 -1.98
CA TYR A 499 -12.98 5.24 -1.95
C TYR A 499 -13.42 5.90 -0.65
N TYR A 500 -12.45 6.52 0.02
CA TYR A 500 -12.65 7.17 1.31
C TYR A 500 -12.48 8.69 1.24
N TYR A 501 -13.36 9.41 1.95
CA TYR A 501 -13.28 10.84 2.19
C TYR A 501 -13.62 11.13 3.66
N HIS A 502 -12.67 11.64 4.44
CA HIS A 502 -12.82 11.83 5.90
C HIS A 502 -13.30 10.58 6.65
N ASN A 503 -12.64 9.44 6.43
CA ASN A 503 -12.98 8.13 7.00
C ASN A 503 -14.35 7.55 6.57
N ASP A 504 -15.12 8.27 5.76
CA ASP A 504 -16.36 7.75 5.18
C ASP A 504 -16.08 7.03 3.85
N ASN A 505 -16.54 5.78 3.73
CA ASN A 505 -16.52 5.04 2.47
C ASN A 505 -17.69 5.55 1.61
N PHE A 506 -17.39 6.42 0.66
CA PHE A 506 -18.40 7.09 -0.16
C PHE A 506 -18.68 6.38 -1.48
N HIS A 507 -17.82 5.46 -1.93
CA HIS A 507 -17.99 4.75 -3.19
C HIS A 507 -17.14 3.49 -3.27
N ASN A 508 -17.71 2.40 -3.79
CA ASN A 508 -17.01 1.16 -4.07
C ASN A 508 -17.13 0.78 -5.55
N ILE A 509 -16.03 0.37 -6.16
CA ILE A 509 -16.02 -0.24 -7.50
C ILE A 509 -15.78 -1.73 -7.32
N ILE A 510 -16.76 -2.56 -7.66
CA ILE A 510 -16.62 -4.02 -7.72
C ILE A 510 -16.33 -4.41 -9.17
N PHE A 511 -15.34 -5.28 -9.38
CA PHE A 511 -14.96 -5.74 -10.71
C PHE A 511 -14.43 -7.18 -10.65
N PRO A 512 -14.61 -7.97 -11.72
CA PRO A 512 -14.12 -9.34 -11.75
C PRO A 512 -12.60 -9.37 -11.92
N TYR A 513 -11.98 -10.41 -11.37
CA TYR A 513 -10.58 -10.73 -11.64
C TYR A 513 -10.35 -11.11 -13.11
N ASP A 514 -9.39 -10.46 -13.76
CA ASP A 514 -9.01 -10.72 -15.16
C ASP A 514 -7.54 -11.17 -15.24
N THR A 515 -7.36 -12.48 -15.42
CA THR A 515 -6.04 -13.11 -15.48
C THR A 515 -5.25 -12.72 -16.73
N LEU A 516 -5.91 -12.57 -17.89
CA LEU A 516 -5.24 -12.25 -19.15
C LEU A 516 -4.73 -10.81 -19.14
N LYS A 517 -5.55 -9.90 -18.63
CA LYS A 517 -5.17 -8.50 -18.44
C LYS A 517 -4.00 -8.36 -17.47
N LEU A 518 -4.07 -9.03 -16.32
CA LEU A 518 -2.97 -9.02 -15.35
C LEU A 518 -1.67 -9.57 -15.96
N GLY A 519 -1.74 -10.71 -16.66
CA GLY A 519 -0.58 -11.33 -17.30
C GLY A 519 0.05 -10.43 -18.36
N THR A 520 -0.77 -9.80 -19.20
CA THR A 520 -0.31 -8.83 -20.23
C THR A 520 0.37 -7.64 -19.59
N HIS A 521 -0.24 -7.05 -18.56
CA HIS A 521 0.34 -5.92 -17.83
C HIS A 521 1.65 -6.29 -17.12
N ALA A 522 1.70 -7.45 -16.46
CA ALA A 522 2.90 -7.89 -15.75
C ALA A 522 4.07 -8.09 -16.69
N HIS A 523 3.85 -8.73 -17.84
CA HIS A 523 4.86 -8.88 -18.88
C HIS A 523 5.33 -7.52 -19.39
N ASP A 524 4.41 -6.65 -19.78
CA ASP A 524 4.74 -5.33 -20.30
C ASP A 524 5.55 -4.49 -19.30
N SER A 525 5.11 -4.45 -18.04
CA SER A 525 5.80 -3.74 -16.96
C SER A 525 7.20 -4.31 -16.69
N ALA A 526 7.32 -5.64 -16.64
CA ALA A 526 8.60 -6.32 -16.46
C ALA A 526 9.59 -6.01 -17.57
N MET A 527 9.14 -5.98 -18.83
CA MET A 527 10.01 -5.66 -19.95
C MET A 527 10.60 -4.26 -19.84
N VAL A 528 9.93 -3.29 -19.23
CA VAL A 528 10.57 -1.98 -18.95
C VAL A 528 11.55 -2.08 -17.81
N TRP A 529 11.13 -2.70 -16.70
CA TRP A 529 11.95 -2.82 -15.49
C TRP A 529 13.27 -3.56 -15.74
N PHE A 530 13.26 -4.53 -16.65
CA PHE A 530 14.41 -5.37 -16.99
C PHE A 530 15.13 -4.96 -18.29
N GLY A 531 14.80 -3.79 -18.86
CA GLY A 531 15.45 -3.28 -20.07
C GLY A 531 15.16 -4.08 -21.35
N GLY A 532 14.11 -4.91 -21.35
CA GLY A 532 13.61 -5.63 -22.51
C GLY A 532 12.81 -4.75 -23.50
N ARG A 533 12.32 -3.59 -23.05
CA ARG A 533 11.75 -2.54 -23.92
C ARG A 533 12.07 -1.14 -23.39
N ASP A 534 12.01 -0.15 -24.28
CA ASP A 534 12.10 1.26 -23.89
C ASP A 534 10.81 1.70 -23.14
N MET A 535 10.91 2.81 -22.42
CA MET A 535 9.77 3.47 -21.79
C MET A 535 8.92 4.19 -22.84
N HIS A 536 7.60 4.14 -22.69
CA HIS A 536 6.63 4.81 -23.55
C HIS A 536 6.07 6.05 -22.84
N PRO A 537 6.41 7.26 -23.31
CA PRO A 537 5.66 8.46 -22.94
C PRO A 537 4.19 8.32 -23.34
N ILE A 538 3.33 9.15 -22.75
CA ILE A 538 1.90 9.23 -23.12
C ILE A 538 1.72 9.49 -24.61
N GLU A 539 0.58 9.12 -25.21
CA GLU A 539 0.29 9.50 -26.60
C GLU A 539 0.31 11.04 -26.78
N PRO A 540 0.94 11.57 -27.85
CA PRO A 540 1.16 13.01 -28.05
C PRO A 540 -0.11 13.75 -28.52
N THR A 541 -1.14 13.77 -27.69
CA THR A 541 -2.40 14.47 -27.96
C THR A 541 -2.56 15.68 -27.04
N GLN A 542 -3.25 16.72 -27.52
CA GLN A 542 -3.54 17.91 -26.71
C GLN A 542 -4.29 17.55 -25.41
N LYS A 543 -5.20 16.57 -25.46
CA LYS A 543 -5.92 16.05 -24.28
C LYS A 543 -4.93 15.48 -23.26
N ASN A 544 -3.97 14.69 -23.70
CA ASN A 544 -2.98 14.07 -22.82
C ASN A 544 -2.02 15.10 -22.22
N PHE A 545 -1.58 16.10 -22.98
CA PHE A 545 -0.77 17.19 -22.43
C PHE A 545 -1.51 17.97 -21.33
N ASN A 546 -2.77 18.31 -21.58
CA ASN A 546 -3.61 19.04 -20.63
C ASN A 546 -3.97 18.21 -19.38
N THR A 547 -3.89 16.88 -19.47
CA THR A 547 -4.24 15.95 -18.38
C THR A 547 -2.99 15.52 -17.59
N TYR A 548 -2.02 14.91 -18.28
CA TYR A 548 -0.87 14.26 -17.66
C TYR A 548 0.31 15.21 -17.44
N CYS A 549 0.57 16.13 -18.37
CA CYS A 549 1.72 17.03 -18.27
C CYS A 549 1.44 18.26 -17.38
N LYS A 550 0.17 18.68 -17.24
CA LYS A 550 -0.23 19.86 -16.46
C LYS A 550 0.35 19.88 -15.04
N PHE A 551 0.34 18.72 -14.38
CA PHE A 551 0.81 18.52 -13.00
C PHE A 551 2.12 17.71 -12.92
N CYS A 552 2.86 17.61 -14.02
CA CYS A 552 4.14 16.93 -14.06
C CYS A 552 5.27 17.89 -13.66
N ASP A 553 6.10 17.48 -12.69
CA ASP A 553 7.26 18.23 -12.21
C ASP A 553 8.24 18.58 -13.36
N TYR A 554 8.31 17.72 -14.38
CA TYR A 554 9.20 17.84 -15.53
C TYR A 554 8.59 18.61 -16.71
N ARG A 555 7.38 19.16 -16.57
CA ARG A 555 6.61 19.74 -17.71
C ARG A 555 7.33 20.82 -18.51
N HIS A 556 8.28 21.52 -17.88
CA HIS A 556 9.00 22.66 -18.46
C HIS A 556 10.37 22.26 -19.03
N VAL A 557 10.86 21.07 -18.69
CA VAL A 557 12.19 20.57 -19.08
C VAL A 557 12.12 19.23 -19.82
N CYS A 558 10.93 18.70 -20.06
CA CYS A 558 10.74 17.45 -20.79
C CYS A 558 10.79 17.66 -22.31
N SER A 559 11.87 17.19 -22.93
CA SER A 559 12.10 17.28 -24.38
C SER A 559 11.01 16.59 -25.20
N TRP A 560 10.56 15.41 -24.77
CA TRP A 560 9.49 14.66 -25.46
C TRP A 560 8.21 15.49 -25.57
N LYS A 561 7.82 16.17 -24.49
CA LYS A 561 6.63 17.04 -24.49
C LYS A 561 6.85 18.22 -25.45
N ASN A 562 7.97 18.93 -25.31
CA ASN A 562 8.29 20.09 -26.13
C ASN A 562 8.29 19.76 -27.64
N LYS A 563 8.98 18.66 -28.02
CA LYS A 563 9.06 18.19 -29.41
C LYS A 563 7.68 17.91 -30.01
N ASN A 564 6.77 17.31 -29.24
CA ASN A 564 5.45 16.95 -29.75
C ASN A 564 4.42 18.09 -29.67
N GLU A 565 4.54 19.03 -28.72
CA GLU A 565 3.73 20.27 -28.73
C GLU A 565 4.05 21.13 -29.96
N LEU A 566 5.33 21.26 -30.33
CA LEU A 566 5.75 21.97 -31.55
C LEU A 566 5.15 21.33 -32.81
N LYS A 567 5.16 19.99 -32.91
CA LYS A 567 4.52 19.27 -34.02
C LYS A 567 3.01 19.53 -34.14
N LEU A 568 2.28 19.61 -33.01
CA LEU A 568 0.85 19.92 -33.04
C LEU A 568 0.58 21.35 -33.53
N ILE A 569 1.43 22.30 -33.14
CA ILE A 569 1.35 23.69 -33.62
C ILE A 569 1.58 23.73 -35.14
N ASP A 570 2.58 23.01 -35.63
CA ASP A 570 2.90 22.98 -37.05
C ASP A 570 1.80 22.29 -37.88
N LEU A 571 1.22 21.19 -37.38
CA LEU A 571 0.05 20.56 -38.00
C LEU A 571 -1.14 21.53 -38.10
N GLY A 572 -1.38 22.35 -37.07
CA GLY A 572 -2.41 23.38 -37.09
C GLY A 572 -2.17 24.44 -38.17
N LYS A 573 -0.91 24.83 -38.40
CA LYS A 573 -0.52 25.76 -39.48
C LYS A 573 -0.71 25.12 -40.86
N GLU A 574 -0.32 23.86 -41.02
CA GLU A 574 -0.49 23.11 -42.27
C GLU A 574 -1.98 22.92 -42.62
N LEU A 575 -2.80 22.54 -41.64
CA LEU A 575 -4.25 22.41 -41.85
C LEU A 575 -4.87 23.75 -42.26
N LYS A 576 -4.47 24.84 -41.60
CA LYS A 576 -4.93 26.19 -41.99
C LYS A 576 -4.53 26.54 -43.42
N LYS A 577 -3.30 26.18 -43.83
CA LYS A 577 -2.82 26.37 -45.21
C LYS A 577 -3.67 25.58 -46.21
N ILE A 578 -3.95 24.31 -45.94
CA ILE A 578 -4.80 23.45 -46.78
C ILE A 578 -6.22 24.02 -46.89
N ILE A 579 -6.81 24.47 -45.78
CA ILE A 579 -8.15 25.06 -45.78
C ILE A 579 -8.18 26.33 -46.65
N LEU A 580 -7.19 27.22 -46.50
CA LEU A 580 -7.08 28.43 -47.31
C LEU A 580 -6.92 28.10 -48.80
N GLU A 581 -6.06 27.15 -49.15
CA GLU A 581 -5.87 26.68 -50.53
C GLU A 581 -7.12 26.01 -51.11
N SER A 582 -7.90 25.30 -50.28
CA SER A 582 -9.18 24.69 -50.70
C SER A 582 -10.30 25.72 -50.89
N SER A 583 -10.30 26.82 -50.13
CA SER A 583 -11.28 27.90 -50.27
C SER A 583 -11.02 28.84 -51.45
N MET A 584 -9.82 28.77 -52.03
CA MET A 584 -9.44 29.50 -53.24
C MET A 584 -9.75 28.74 -54.54
N LYS A 585 -10.14 27.47 -54.44
CA LYS A 585 -10.68 26.67 -55.56
C LYS A 585 -12.19 26.66 -55.49
#